data_AF-A0A6N4SQ21-F1
#
_entry.id   AF-A0A6N4SQ21-F1
#
_cell.length_a   1.000
_cell.length_b   1.000
_cell.length_c   1.000
_cell.angle_alpha   90.00
_cell.angle_beta   90.00
_cell.angle_gamma   90.00
#
_symmetry.space_group_name_H-M   'P 1'
#
loop_
_entity.id
_entity.type
_entity.pdbx_description
1 polymer ?
#
loop_
_entity_poly.entity_id
_entity_poly.type
_entity_poly.pdbx_seq_one_letter_code
_entity_poly.pdbx_strand_id
1 'polypeptide(L)'
;MNYIKNIFTYLGISFILTILSNALESDFWAKFLDGNLIVILITLLAINTATISLIISKMQEIAEKHIIDFDGAIKEVKKSLYEQIILIALAIVFLILKDSSVIKTTFKYHDVAFNTIIGSIFINSIDILRDTGVAIFEILKFNNRK
;
A
#
# COMPACT_ATOMS: atom_id res chain seq x y z
N MET A 1 -7.78 2.14 -14.03
CA MET A 1 -8.20 1.99 -12.62
C MET A 1 -8.59 3.36 -12.09
N ASN A 2 -9.79 3.56 -11.56
CA ASN A 2 -10.20 4.89 -11.06
C ASN A 2 -9.59 5.13 -9.67
N TYR A 3 -8.43 5.80 -9.61
CA TYR A 3 -7.68 6.08 -8.38
C TYR A 3 -8.56 6.62 -7.24
N ILE A 4 -9.49 7.53 -7.55
CA ILE A 4 -10.42 8.11 -6.57
C ILE A 4 -11.29 7.02 -5.93
N LYS A 5 -11.84 6.10 -6.74
CA LYS A 5 -12.69 5.00 -6.26
C LYS A 5 -11.90 4.09 -5.32
N ASN A 6 -10.64 3.81 -5.64
CA ASN A 6 -9.78 2.96 -4.81
C ASN A 6 -9.51 3.61 -3.44
N ILE A 7 -9.19 4.91 -3.41
CA ILE A 7 -8.98 5.64 -2.15
C ILE A 7 -10.22 5.55 -1.26
N PHE A 8 -11.41 5.79 -1.80
CA PHE A 8 -12.66 5.64 -1.05
C PHE A 8 -12.90 4.20 -0.58
N THR A 9 -12.48 3.20 -1.37
CA THR A 9 -12.60 1.79 -0.99
C THR A 9 -11.69 1.47 0.20
N TYR A 10 -10.42 1.90 0.17
CA TYR A 10 -9.49 1.66 1.28
C TYR A 10 -9.92 2.40 2.56
N LEU A 11 -10.39 3.65 2.42
CA LEU A 11 -10.96 4.41 3.52
C LEU A 11 -12.20 3.72 4.09
N GLY A 12 -13.11 3.25 3.23
CA GLY A 12 -14.32 2.55 3.64
C GLY A 12 -14.02 1.27 4.42
N ILE A 13 -13.11 0.42 3.91
CA ILE A 13 -12.69 -0.80 4.60
C ILE A 13 -12.04 -0.46 5.95
N SER A 14 -11.13 0.51 5.98
CA SER A 14 -10.46 0.93 7.22
C SER A 14 -11.43 1.52 8.24
N PHE A 15 -12.43 2.26 7.77
CA PHE A 15 -13.47 2.83 8.62
C PHE A 15 -14.32 1.71 9.23
N ILE A 16 -14.74 0.72 8.44
CA ILE A 16 -15.48 -0.44 8.94
C ILE A 16 -14.67 -1.18 10.00
N LEU A 17 -13.38 -1.44 9.76
CA LEU A 17 -12.50 -2.08 10.75
C LEU A 17 -12.37 -1.26 12.03
N THR A 18 -12.27 0.06 11.91
CA THR A 18 -12.18 0.97 13.06
C THR A 18 -13.48 0.97 13.88
N ILE A 19 -14.63 1.06 13.23
CA ILE A 19 -15.94 1.00 13.90
C ILE A 19 -16.16 -0.38 14.52
N LEU A 20 -15.81 -1.45 13.82
CA LEU A 20 -15.89 -2.81 14.36
C LEU A 20 -15.02 -2.98 15.61
N SER A 21 -13.77 -2.48 15.57
CA SER A 21 -12.86 -2.50 16.73
C SER A 21 -13.49 -1.77 17.92
N ASN A 22 -14.05 -0.58 17.70
CA ASN A 22 -14.69 0.21 18.76
C ASN A 22 -15.99 -0.43 19.27
N ALA A 23 -16.81 -1.00 18.39
CA ALA A 23 -18.06 -1.66 18.76
C ALA A 23 -17.84 -2.94 19.57
N LEU A 24 -16.67 -3.57 19.40
CA LEU A 24 -16.24 -4.75 20.15
C LEU A 24 -15.34 -4.40 21.34
N GLU A 25 -15.18 -3.11 21.68
CA GLU A 25 -14.30 -2.62 22.75
C GLU A 25 -12.86 -3.18 22.66
N SER A 26 -12.38 -3.36 21.42
CA SER A 26 -11.06 -3.92 21.14
C SER A 26 -10.08 -2.84 20.72
N ASP A 27 -8.94 -2.79 21.41
CA ASP A 27 -7.81 -1.93 21.02
C ASP A 27 -6.90 -2.57 19.96
N PHE A 28 -7.19 -3.81 19.54
CA PHE A 28 -6.27 -4.60 18.71
C PHE A 28 -5.88 -3.85 17.43
N TRP A 29 -6.86 -3.32 16.69
CA TRP A 29 -6.62 -2.64 15.42
C TRP A 29 -5.72 -1.40 15.59
N ALA A 30 -6.04 -0.54 16.56
CA ALA A 30 -5.29 0.67 16.83
C ALA A 30 -3.86 0.36 17.31
N LYS A 31 -3.71 -0.52 18.31
CA LYS A 31 -2.40 -0.92 18.85
C LYS A 31 -1.53 -1.63 17.82
N PHE A 32 -2.13 -2.48 16.99
CA PHE A 32 -1.44 -3.15 15.90
C PHE A 32 -0.85 -2.15 14.92
N LEU A 33 -1.65 -1.20 14.44
CA LEU A 33 -1.18 -0.18 13.49
C LEU A 33 -0.17 0.77 14.13
N ASP A 34 -0.40 1.25 15.35
CA ASP A 34 0.52 2.17 16.02
C ASP A 34 1.90 1.56 16.26
N GLY A 35 1.94 0.29 16.68
CA GLY A 35 3.19 -0.39 16.98
C GLY A 35 3.94 -0.90 15.76
N ASN A 36 3.25 -1.22 14.67
CA ASN A 36 3.84 -2.04 13.60
C ASN A 36 3.75 -1.43 12.20
N LEU A 37 2.94 -0.38 11.97
CA LEU A 37 2.65 0.08 10.61
C LEU A 37 3.93 0.40 9.84
N ILE A 38 4.83 1.21 10.41
CA ILE A 38 6.06 1.62 9.71
C ILE A 38 6.94 0.42 9.35
N VAL A 39 7.11 -0.53 10.26
CA VAL A 39 7.88 -1.76 10.03
C VAL A 39 7.24 -2.58 8.90
N ILE A 40 5.92 -2.72 8.90
CA ILE A 40 5.19 -3.44 7.85
C ILE A 40 5.37 -2.73 6.51
N LEU A 41 5.18 -1.41 6.44
CA LEU A 41 5.31 -0.66 5.18
C LEU A 41 6.72 -0.75 4.60
N ILE A 42 7.77 -0.66 5.42
CA ILE A 42 9.16 -0.83 4.98
C ILE A 42 9.41 -2.27 4.49
N THR A 43 8.85 -3.25 5.20
CA THR A 43 8.93 -4.67 4.80
C THR A 43 8.26 -4.90 3.44
N LEU A 44 7.07 -4.35 3.23
CA LEU A 44 6.35 -4.41 1.97
C LEU A 44 7.13 -3.70 0.85
N LEU A 45 7.78 -2.57 1.12
CA LEU A 45 8.65 -1.87 0.18
C LEU A 45 9.83 -2.74 -0.26
N ALA A 46 10.49 -3.43 0.68
CA ALA A 46 11.59 -4.33 0.38
C ALA A 46 11.14 -5.48 -0.53
N ILE A 47 10.01 -6.13 -0.19
CA ILE A 47 9.42 -7.21 -0.99
C ILE A 47 9.07 -6.69 -2.40
N ASN A 48 8.39 -5.55 -2.50
CA ASN A 48 8.03 -4.98 -3.79
C ASN A 48 9.24 -4.58 -4.64
N THR A 49 10.28 -4.04 -4.03
CA THR A 49 11.53 -3.71 -4.73
C THR A 49 12.17 -4.95 -5.35
N ALA A 50 12.19 -6.07 -4.62
CA ALA A 50 12.67 -7.34 -5.15
C ALA A 50 11.78 -7.86 -6.30
N THR A 51 10.46 -7.86 -6.12
CA THR A 51 9.49 -8.31 -7.14
C THR A 51 9.57 -7.47 -8.42
N ILE A 52 9.68 -6.15 -8.28
CA ILE A 52 9.80 -5.22 -9.41
C ILE A 52 11.09 -5.46 -10.19
N SER A 53 12.20 -5.72 -9.49
CA SER A 53 13.48 -6.05 -10.12
C SER A 53 13.39 -7.34 -10.95
N LEU A 54 12.64 -8.34 -10.46
CA LEU A 54 12.37 -9.57 -11.20
C LEU A 54 11.45 -9.31 -12.41
N ILE A 55 10.40 -8.53 -12.23
CA ILE A 55 9.48 -8.12 -13.31
C ILE A 55 10.24 -7.45 -14.44
N ILE A 56 11.04 -6.42 -14.13
CA ILE A 56 11.81 -5.66 -15.13
C ILE A 56 12.79 -6.58 -15.86
N SER A 57 13.53 -7.43 -15.13
CA SER A 57 14.45 -8.39 -15.74
C SER A 57 13.75 -9.33 -16.73
N LYS A 58 12.55 -9.82 -16.38
CA LYS A 58 11.78 -10.69 -17.26
C LYS A 58 11.19 -9.95 -18.46
N MET A 59 10.75 -8.72 -18.28
CA MET A 59 10.29 -7.89 -19.40
C MET A 59 11.41 -7.62 -20.40
N GLN A 60 12.63 -7.35 -19.93
CA GLN A 60 13.82 -7.18 -20.79
C GLN A 60 14.16 -8.44 -21.57
N GLU A 61 14.13 -9.61 -20.92
CA GLU A 61 14.35 -10.90 -21.59
C GLU A 61 13.33 -11.13 -22.73
N ILE A 62 12.06 -10.79 -22.49
CA ILE A 62 10.98 -10.89 -23.49
C ILE A 62 11.16 -9.85 -24.60
N ALA A 63 11.55 -8.62 -24.25
CA ALA A 63 11.78 -7.53 -25.20
C ALA A 63 12.84 -7.92 -26.24
N GLU A 64 13.95 -8.52 -25.80
CA GLU A 64 15.03 -8.98 -26.66
C GLU A 64 14.59 -10.12 -27.59
N LYS A 65 13.79 -11.05 -27.09
CA LYS A 65 13.31 -12.21 -27.86
C LYS A 65 12.25 -11.86 -28.90
N HIS A 66 11.40 -10.86 -28.62
CA HIS A 66 10.20 -10.60 -29.41
C HIS A 66 10.12 -9.20 -30.03
N ILE A 67 11.15 -8.35 -29.86
CA ILE A 67 11.20 -6.97 -30.36
C ILE A 67 9.93 -6.19 -29.90
N ILE A 68 9.63 -6.30 -28.60
CA ILE A 68 8.51 -5.60 -27.95
C ILE A 68 9.09 -4.50 -27.07
N ASP A 69 8.51 -3.30 -27.17
CA ASP A 69 8.83 -2.19 -26.27
C ASP A 69 7.98 -2.27 -24.98
N PHE A 70 8.66 -2.26 -23.84
CA PHE A 70 8.07 -2.28 -22.51
C PHE A 70 8.36 -1.03 -21.69
N ASP A 71 8.96 0.02 -22.24
CA ASP A 71 9.39 1.21 -21.51
C ASP A 71 8.25 1.86 -20.71
N GLY A 72 7.06 1.92 -21.31
CA GLY A 72 5.86 2.43 -20.63
C GLY A 72 5.48 1.61 -19.40
N ALA A 73 5.52 0.27 -19.50
CA ALA A 73 5.21 -0.62 -18.40
C ALA A 73 6.31 -0.62 -17.33
N ILE A 74 7.59 -0.58 -17.71
CA ILE A 74 8.72 -0.43 -16.79
C ILE A 74 8.58 0.86 -15.98
N LYS A 75 8.16 1.96 -16.62
CA LYS A 75 7.94 3.24 -15.95
C LYS A 75 6.81 3.16 -14.92
N GLU A 76 5.69 2.51 -15.24
CA GLU A 76 4.57 2.36 -14.30
C GLU A 76 4.94 1.46 -13.11
N VAL A 77 5.65 0.36 -13.37
CA VAL A 77 6.12 -0.53 -12.30
C VAL A 77 7.10 0.22 -11.38
N LYS A 78 8.02 1.04 -11.92
CA LYS A 78 8.90 1.90 -11.10
C LYS A 78 8.13 2.94 -10.29
N LYS A 79 7.05 3.50 -10.83
CA LYS A 79 6.21 4.49 -10.13
C LYS A 79 5.61 3.93 -8.84
N SER A 80 5.24 2.65 -8.82
CA SER A 80 4.70 1.99 -7.62
C SER A 80 5.66 2.01 -6.42
N LEU A 81 7.00 2.03 -6.66
CA LEU A 81 7.99 2.19 -5.60
C LEU A 81 7.89 3.57 -4.94
N TYR A 82 7.77 4.62 -5.76
CA TYR A 82 7.62 5.98 -5.25
C TYR A 82 6.30 6.13 -4.48
N GLU A 83 5.22 5.50 -4.94
CA GLU A 83 3.94 5.48 -4.23
C GLU A 83 4.08 4.87 -2.82
N GLN A 84 4.79 3.76 -2.66
CA GLN A 84 5.04 3.17 -1.34
C GLN A 84 5.91 4.06 -0.43
N ILE A 85 6.93 4.71 -0.97
CA ILE A 85 7.76 5.66 -0.20
C ILE A 85 6.90 6.82 0.30
N ILE A 86 6.02 7.36 -0.55
CA ILE A 86 5.09 8.43 -0.17
C ILE A 86 4.11 7.94 0.90
N LEU A 87 3.59 6.72 0.79
CA LEU A 87 2.70 6.13 1.80
C LEU A 87 3.39 5.97 3.16
N ILE A 88 4.67 5.58 3.19
CA ILE A 88 5.47 5.52 4.43
C ILE A 88 5.59 6.92 5.05
N ALA A 89 5.94 7.93 4.24
CA ALA A 89 6.06 9.30 4.73
C ALA A 89 4.73 9.83 5.30
N LEU A 90 3.62 9.57 4.60
CA LEU A 90 2.28 9.92 5.07
C LEU A 90 1.92 9.18 6.36
N ALA A 91 2.22 7.89 6.48
CA ALA A 91 1.97 7.13 7.70
C ALA A 91 2.68 7.75 8.91
N ILE A 92 3.95 8.13 8.74
CA ILE A 92 4.72 8.80 9.81
C ILE A 92 4.03 10.10 10.23
N VAL A 93 3.66 10.95 9.27
CA VAL A 93 2.97 12.21 9.55
C VAL A 93 1.66 11.96 10.30
N PHE A 94 0.83 11.03 9.84
CA PHE A 94 -0.46 10.76 10.49
C PHE A 94 -0.32 10.10 11.86
N LEU A 95 0.71 9.27 12.10
CA LEU A 95 1.01 8.74 13.43
C LEU A 95 1.43 9.84 14.40
N ILE A 96 2.27 10.78 13.97
CA ILE A 96 2.64 11.96 14.78
C ILE A 96 1.41 12.81 15.11
N LEU A 97 0.57 13.08 14.10
CA LEU A 97 -0.65 13.86 14.29
C LEU A 97 -1.65 13.16 15.22
N LYS A 98 -1.79 11.84 15.11
CA LYS A 98 -2.64 11.04 15.98
C LYS A 98 -2.19 11.14 17.45
N ASP A 99 -0.89 11.05 17.71
CA ASP A 99 -0.38 11.07 19.08
C ASP A 99 -0.37 12.47 19.72
N SER A 100 -0.47 13.52 18.91
CA SER A 100 -0.44 14.92 19.37
C SER A 100 -1.53 15.25 20.41
N SER A 101 -1.09 15.75 21.57
CA SER A 101 -1.96 16.21 22.65
C SER A 101 -2.83 17.41 22.26
N VAL A 102 -2.35 18.26 21.36
CA VAL A 102 -3.09 19.42 20.82
C VAL A 102 -4.32 18.96 20.04
N ILE A 103 -4.18 17.88 19.27
CA ILE A 103 -5.26 17.33 18.45
C ILE A 103 -6.26 16.56 19.30
N LYS A 104 -5.77 15.75 20.24
CA LYS A 104 -6.58 14.98 21.21
C LYS A 104 -7.58 15.86 21.98
N THR A 105 -7.16 17.06 22.37
CA THR A 105 -7.97 18.00 23.15
C THR A 105 -8.97 18.79 22.31
N THR A 106 -8.70 18.99 21.02
CA THR A 106 -9.54 19.81 20.13
C THR A 106 -10.63 18.98 19.45
N PHE A 107 -10.37 17.70 19.15
CA PHE A 107 -11.24 16.90 18.28
C PHE A 107 -11.69 15.59 18.93
N LYS A 108 -12.98 15.52 19.31
CA LYS A 108 -13.57 14.39 20.04
C LYS A 108 -13.46 13.05 19.31
N TYR A 109 -13.53 13.04 17.99
CA TYR A 109 -13.51 11.83 17.16
C TYR A 109 -12.14 11.59 16.50
N HIS A 110 -11.05 12.14 17.07
CA HIS A 110 -9.72 12.05 16.46
C HIS A 110 -9.26 10.60 16.30
N ASP A 111 -9.47 9.74 17.30
CA ASP A 111 -9.09 8.33 17.23
C ASP A 111 -9.71 7.64 16.02
N VAL A 112 -11.01 7.82 15.79
CA VAL A 112 -11.71 7.21 14.65
C VAL A 112 -11.15 7.72 13.32
N ALA A 113 -10.95 9.04 13.22
CA ALA A 113 -10.45 9.67 11.99
C ALA A 113 -9.02 9.21 11.65
N PHE A 114 -8.10 9.28 12.61
CA PHE A 114 -6.71 8.90 12.37
C PHE A 114 -6.54 7.39 12.20
N ASN A 115 -7.25 6.55 12.97
CA ASN A 115 -7.23 5.09 12.76
C ASN A 115 -7.76 4.72 11.38
N THR A 116 -8.76 5.43 10.87
CA THR A 116 -9.28 5.23 9.52
C THR A 116 -8.26 5.61 8.45
N ILE A 117 -7.58 6.75 8.61
CA ILE A 117 -6.56 7.19 7.64
C ILE A 117 -5.35 6.24 7.65
N ILE A 118 -4.81 5.97 8.84
CA ILE A 118 -3.65 5.08 9.04
C ILE A 118 -3.94 3.67 8.52
N GLY A 119 -5.12 3.12 8.82
CA GLY A 119 -5.52 1.82 8.31
C GLY A 119 -5.77 1.83 6.79
N SER A 120 -6.23 2.94 6.20
CA SER A 120 -6.35 3.05 4.74
C SER A 120 -4.98 3.05 4.05
N ILE A 121 -3.95 3.65 4.66
CA ILE A 121 -2.57 3.60 4.17
C ILE A 121 -2.04 2.16 4.20
N PHE A 122 -2.32 1.44 5.28
CA PHE A 122 -1.98 0.02 5.41
C PHE A 122 -2.64 -0.82 4.30
N ILE A 123 -3.95 -0.69 4.11
CA ILE A 123 -4.71 -1.44 3.10
C ILE A 123 -4.22 -1.09 1.69
N ASN A 124 -4.00 0.19 1.39
CA ASN A 124 -3.47 0.63 0.10
C ASN A 124 -2.09 -0.01 -0.18
N SER A 125 -1.24 -0.08 0.83
CA SER A 125 0.10 -0.67 0.68
C SER A 125 0.06 -2.17 0.40
N ILE A 126 -0.91 -2.89 0.98
CA ILE A 126 -1.18 -4.30 0.64
C ILE A 126 -1.71 -4.41 -0.80
N ASP A 127 -2.58 -3.50 -1.21
CA ASP A 127 -3.15 -3.49 -2.56
C ASP A 127 -2.07 -3.31 -3.63
N ILE A 128 -1.10 -2.42 -3.39
CA ILE A 128 0.07 -2.22 -4.25
C ILE A 128 0.90 -3.52 -4.33
N LEU A 129 1.16 -4.19 -3.21
CA LEU A 129 1.84 -5.50 -3.21
C LEU A 129 1.04 -6.56 -4.00
N ARG A 130 -0.28 -6.59 -3.88
CA ARG A 130 -1.12 -7.52 -4.65
C ARG A 130 -0.98 -7.24 -6.14
N ASP A 131 -1.04 -5.98 -6.55
CA ASP A 131 -0.98 -5.58 -7.96
C ASP A 131 0.36 -5.97 -8.60
N THR A 132 1.47 -5.64 -7.93
CA THR A 132 2.83 -6.04 -8.38
C THR A 132 2.99 -7.57 -8.37
N GLY A 133 2.46 -8.25 -7.35
CA GLY A 133 2.49 -9.71 -7.24
C GLY A 133 1.70 -10.41 -8.35
N VAL A 134 0.54 -9.89 -8.75
CA VAL A 134 -0.23 -10.45 -9.88
C VAL A 134 0.48 -10.21 -11.21
N ALA A 135 1.10 -9.03 -11.38
CA ALA A 135 1.82 -8.69 -12.61
C ALA A 135 2.95 -9.68 -12.94
N ILE A 136 3.71 -10.14 -11.93
CA ILE A 136 4.77 -11.14 -12.17
C ILE A 136 4.21 -12.47 -12.67
N PHE A 137 3.07 -12.94 -12.15
CA PHE A 137 2.44 -14.17 -12.63
C PHE A 137 1.95 -14.04 -14.08
N GLU A 138 1.38 -12.90 -14.45
CA GLU A 138 0.94 -12.65 -15.82
C GLU A 138 2.12 -12.59 -16.80
N ILE A 139 3.24 -11.96 -16.41
CA ILE A 139 4.47 -11.92 -17.23
C ILE A 139 5.06 -13.32 -17.42
N LEU A 140 5.14 -14.12 -16.35
CA LEU A 140 5.63 -15.50 -16.43
C LEU A 140 4.74 -16.37 -17.33
N LYS A 141 3.42 -16.19 -17.23
CA LYS A 141 2.45 -16.89 -18.07
C LYS A 141 2.55 -16.48 -19.55
N PHE A 142 2.82 -15.20 -19.84
CA PHE A 142 3.08 -14.75 -21.19
C PHE A 142 4.33 -15.42 -21.79
N ASN A 143 5.42 -15.50 -21.01
CA ASN A 143 6.66 -16.15 -21.42
C ASN A 143 6.49 -17.66 -21.69
N ASN A 144 5.65 -18.36 -20.92
CA ASN A 144 5.43 -19.82 -21.04
C ASN A 144 4.40 -20.22 -22.12
N ARG A 145 3.68 -19.27 -22.73
CA ARG A 145 2.64 -19.57 -23.73
C ARG A 145 3.20 -19.80 -25.15
N LYS A 146 4.52 -19.87 -25.30
CA LYS A 146 5.25 -20.22 -26.52
C LYS A 146 6.51 -21.01 -26.17
#